data_AF-A0A382BAS1-F1
#
_entry.id   AF-A0A382BAS1-F1
#
_cell.length_a   1.000
_cell.length_b   1.000
_cell.length_c   1.000
_cell.angle_alpha   90.00
_cell.angle_beta   90.00
_cell.angle_gamma   90.00
#
_symmetry.space_group_name_H-M   'P 1'
#
loop_
_entity.id
_entity.type
_entity.pdbx_description
1 polymer ?
#
loop_
_entity_poly.entity_id
_entity_poly.type
_entity_poly.pdbx_seq_one_letter_code
_entity_poly.pdbx_strand_id
1 'polypeptide(L)'
;MDNCIDALATNIEIEFQNGGKDYIRVSDNGVGIIYEDLKMAFSRHATSKLNSVKDISTIESMGFRGEALPSIATVSNVELLSNVSSKSNAGKINLEFGSVLNVKPDVRTKGTTVVVTNLFGNMPARRNFLKTT
;
A
#
# COMPACT_ATOMS: atom_id res chain seq x y z
N MET A 1 -2.92 -7.27 3.31
CA MET A 1 -2.45 -8.62 3.68
C MET A 1 -1.90 -9.33 2.46
N ASP A 2 -2.68 -9.45 1.38
CA ASP A 2 -2.26 -10.12 0.14
C ASP A 2 -0.92 -9.61 -0.42
N ASN A 3 -0.73 -8.29 -0.49
CA ASN A 3 0.55 -7.69 -0.90
C ASN A 3 1.75 -8.17 -0.07
N CYS A 4 1.56 -8.46 1.22
CA CYS A 4 2.63 -8.96 2.09
C CYS A 4 2.95 -10.43 1.76
N ILE A 5 1.94 -11.23 1.46
CA ILE A 5 2.08 -12.64 1.07
C ILE A 5 2.78 -12.73 -0.29
N ASP A 6 2.36 -11.94 -1.27
CA ASP A 6 3.00 -11.85 -2.57
C ASP A 6 4.46 -11.37 -2.45
N ALA A 7 4.75 -10.52 -1.46
CA ALA A 7 6.10 -10.10 -1.12
C ALA A 7 6.92 -11.15 -0.35
N LEU A 8 6.42 -12.39 -0.22
CA LEU A 8 7.06 -13.51 0.47
C LEU A 8 7.36 -13.20 1.96
N ALA A 9 6.50 -12.42 2.60
CA ALA A 9 6.65 -12.13 4.02
C ALA A 9 6.42 -13.39 4.87
N THR A 10 7.27 -13.57 5.88
CA THR A 10 7.13 -14.63 6.89
C THR A 10 6.60 -14.09 8.22
N ASN A 11 6.65 -12.77 8.40
CA ASN A 11 6.09 -12.07 9.54
C ASN A 11 5.30 -10.85 9.06
N ILE A 12 4.08 -10.72 9.54
CA ILE A 12 3.16 -9.62 9.22
C ILE A 12 2.56 -9.14 10.53
N GLU A 13 2.78 -7.87 10.84
CA GLU A 13 2.22 -7.16 11.98
C GLU A 13 1.09 -6.25 11.48
N ILE A 14 -0.06 -6.31 12.17
CA ILE A 14 -1.23 -5.49 11.85
C ILE A 14 -1.68 -4.78 13.12
N GLU A 15 -1.80 -3.46 13.03
CA GLU A 15 -2.33 -2.61 14.09
C GLU A 15 -3.46 -1.75 13.52
N PHE A 16 -4.50 -1.53 14.30
CA PHE A 16 -5.59 -0.64 13.90
C PHE A 16 -6.25 -0.01 15.13
N GLN A 17 -6.84 1.16 14.93
CA GLN A 17 -7.60 1.87 15.96
C GLN A 17 -8.99 2.23 15.43
N ASN A 18 -9.98 2.29 16.32
CA ASN A 18 -11.36 2.68 15.98
C ASN A 18 -11.95 1.89 14.80
N GLY A 19 -11.74 0.56 14.81
CA GLY A 19 -12.18 -0.33 13.74
C GLY A 19 -11.51 -0.08 12.38
N GLY A 20 -10.35 0.59 12.36
CA GLY A 20 -9.59 0.92 11.15
C GLY A 20 -10.00 2.22 10.46
N LYS A 21 -10.92 3.00 11.04
CA LYS A 21 -11.35 4.29 10.47
C LYS A 21 -10.23 5.34 10.52
N ASP A 22 -9.57 5.41 11.66
CA ASP A 22 -8.62 6.47 11.95
C ASP A 22 -7.19 6.01 11.69
N TYR A 23 -6.90 4.73 11.91
CA TYR A 23 -5.56 4.16 11.75
C TYR A 23 -5.61 2.68 11.40
N ILE A 24 -4.85 2.31 10.37
CA ILE A 24 -4.46 0.94 10.03
C ILE A 24 -2.98 0.97 9.69
N ARG A 25 -2.17 0.12 10.33
CA ARG A 25 -0.78 -0.13 9.96
C ARG A 25 -0.61 -1.60 9.66
N VAL A 26 0.00 -1.88 8.52
CA VAL A 26 0.43 -3.23 8.13
C VAL A 26 1.93 -3.16 7.88
N SER A 27 2.69 -3.97 8.61
CA SER A 27 4.15 -4.05 8.47
C SER A 27 4.57 -5.48 8.23
N ASP A 28 5.32 -5.72 7.16
CA ASP A 28 5.87 -7.01 6.80
C ASP A 28 7.40 -7.00 6.73
N ASN A 29 7.99 -8.19 6.69
CA ASN A 29 9.40 -8.44 6.45
C ASN A 29 9.68 -9.02 5.04
N GLY A 30 8.80 -8.74 4.08
CA GLY A 30 8.88 -9.26 2.71
C GLY A 30 10.02 -8.67 1.89
N VAL A 31 9.99 -8.86 0.57
CA VAL A 31 11.05 -8.42 -0.36
C VAL A 31 11.22 -6.90 -0.43
N GLY A 32 10.21 -6.12 -0.05
CA GLY A 32 10.23 -4.66 -0.10
C GLY A 32 10.06 -4.10 -1.52
N ILE A 33 10.09 -2.77 -1.62
CA ILE A 33 9.99 -1.96 -2.84
C ILE A 33 11.22 -1.05 -2.87
N ILE A 34 11.91 -0.97 -4.01
CA ILE A 34 13.04 -0.05 -4.18
C ILE A 34 12.58 1.41 -4.17
N TYR A 35 13.46 2.31 -3.76
CA TYR A 35 13.16 3.73 -3.62
C TYR A 35 12.57 4.35 -4.91
N GLU A 36 13.13 3.98 -6.05
CA GLU A 36 12.75 4.47 -7.37
C GLU A 36 11.33 4.04 -7.78
N ASP A 37 10.87 2.89 -7.30
CA ASP A 37 9.58 2.29 -7.65
C ASP A 37 8.45 2.69 -6.70
N LEU A 38 8.74 3.43 -5.63
CA LEU A 38 7.70 3.83 -4.66
C LEU A 38 6.54 4.58 -5.30
N LYS A 39 6.82 5.46 -6.27
CA LYS A 39 5.75 6.17 -7.01
C LYS A 39 4.96 5.22 -7.91
N MET A 40 5.61 4.21 -8.47
CA MET A 40 4.97 3.24 -9.35
C MET A 40 3.98 2.36 -8.58
N ALA A 41 4.26 2.05 -7.32
CA ALA A 41 3.32 1.34 -6.44
C ALA A 41 1.95 2.03 -6.26
N PHE A 42 1.87 3.34 -6.54
CA PHE A 42 0.64 4.14 -6.49
C PHE A 42 0.18 4.65 -7.87
N SER A 43 0.84 4.24 -8.95
CA SER A 43 0.44 4.63 -10.29
C SER A 43 -0.69 3.73 -10.78
N ARG A 44 -1.81 4.34 -11.19
CA ARG A 44 -2.85 3.63 -11.95
C ARG A 44 -2.19 3.04 -13.21
N HIS A 45 -2.49 1.78 -13.53
CA HIS A 45 -1.87 1.05 -14.63
C HIS A 45 -0.41 0.61 -14.45
N ALA A 46 0.15 0.53 -13.23
CA ALA A 46 1.49 -0.05 -13.03
C ALA A 46 1.62 -1.50 -13.56
N THR A 47 0.50 -2.22 -13.76
CA THR A 47 0.43 -3.52 -14.43
C THR A 47 -0.05 -3.42 -15.89
N SER A 48 0.49 -2.50 -16.69
CA SER A 48 0.02 -2.20 -18.07
C SER A 48 0.33 -3.27 -19.14
N LYS A 49 0.14 -4.56 -18.85
CA LYS A 49 0.38 -5.64 -19.84
C LYS A 49 -0.77 -6.62 -20.05
N LEU A 50 -2.04 -6.26 -19.82
CA LEU A 50 -3.17 -7.17 -20.15
C LEU A 50 -4.36 -6.43 -20.76
N ASN A 51 -4.30 -6.22 -22.08
CA ASN A 51 -5.42 -5.75 -22.91
C ASN A 51 -6.26 -6.90 -23.50
N SER A 52 -6.14 -8.12 -22.98
CA SER A 52 -6.84 -9.30 -23.49
C SER A 52 -7.48 -10.09 -22.36
N VAL A 53 -8.78 -10.37 -22.51
CA VAL A 53 -9.60 -11.14 -21.55
C VAL A 53 -9.10 -12.59 -21.41
N LYS A 54 -8.19 -13.05 -22.29
CA LYS A 54 -7.61 -14.40 -22.28
C LYS A 54 -6.38 -14.55 -21.37
N ASP A 55 -5.75 -13.45 -20.95
CA ASP A 55 -4.54 -13.52 -20.10
C ASP A 55 -4.85 -13.39 -18.59
N ILE A 56 -6.14 -13.35 -18.23
CA ILE A 56 -6.62 -13.26 -16.85
C ILE A 56 -6.44 -14.57 -16.07
N SER A 57 -6.28 -15.70 -16.76
CA SER A 57 -6.23 -17.04 -16.15
C SER A 57 -4.83 -17.56 -15.80
N THR A 58 -3.76 -16.79 -16.03
CA THR A 58 -2.37 -17.29 -15.93
C THR A 58 -1.46 -16.51 -14.97
N ILE A 59 -1.97 -15.54 -14.20
CA ILE A 59 -1.14 -14.84 -13.21
C ILE A 59 -1.60 -15.23 -11.79
N GLU A 60 -0.92 -16.23 -11.26
CA GLU A 60 -1.00 -16.72 -9.87
C GLU A 60 -0.32 -15.74 -8.89
N SER A 61 -0.79 -14.49 -8.81
CA SER A 61 -0.48 -13.60 -7.67
C SER A 61 -1.79 -13.04 -7.13
N MET A 62 -2.08 -13.27 -5.85
CA MET A 62 -3.37 -12.94 -5.25
C MET A 62 -3.59 -11.42 -5.10
N GLY A 63 -2.56 -10.59 -5.26
CA GLY A 63 -2.62 -9.13 -5.33
C GLY A 63 -2.97 -8.58 -6.72
N PHE A 64 -4.26 -8.60 -7.05
CA PHE A 64 -4.88 -7.99 -8.21
C PHE A 64 -4.27 -6.64 -8.67
N ARG A 65 -3.69 -6.63 -9.88
CA ARG A 65 -3.71 -5.54 -10.88
C ARG A 65 -3.15 -4.15 -10.51
N GLY A 66 -2.36 -4.01 -9.46
CA GLY A 66 -1.81 -2.68 -9.09
C GLY A 66 -2.85 -1.62 -8.75
N GLU A 67 -4.12 -2.00 -8.52
CA GLU A 67 -5.22 -1.06 -8.24
C GLU A 67 -5.48 -0.89 -6.74
N ALA A 68 -5.03 -1.81 -5.89
CA ALA A 68 -5.34 -1.80 -4.45
C ALA A 68 -4.77 -0.59 -3.71
N LEU A 69 -3.45 -0.35 -3.81
CA LEU A 69 -2.80 0.79 -3.17
C LEU A 69 -3.28 2.14 -3.72
N PRO A 70 -3.40 2.34 -5.06
CA PRO A 70 -4.03 3.54 -5.60
C PRO A 70 -5.46 3.76 -5.11
N SER A 71 -6.28 2.70 -5.07
CA SER A 71 -7.68 2.81 -4.64
C SER A 71 -7.78 3.26 -3.18
N ILE A 72 -6.99 2.65 -2.28
CA ILE A 72 -6.96 3.04 -0.87
C ILE A 72 -6.48 4.48 -0.74
N ALA A 73 -5.41 4.85 -1.45
CA ALA A 73 -4.87 6.21 -1.41
C ALA A 73 -5.89 7.27 -1.84
N THR A 74 -6.77 7.01 -2.81
CA THR A 74 -7.76 8.02 -3.26
C THR A 74 -8.80 8.41 -2.21
N VAL A 75 -8.99 7.58 -1.18
CA VAL A 75 -10.01 7.78 -0.13
C VAL A 75 -9.41 7.92 1.26
N SER A 76 -8.09 8.05 1.39
CA SER A 76 -7.39 8.09 2.68
C SER A 76 -6.05 8.83 2.60
N ASN A 77 -5.39 8.98 3.74
CA ASN A 77 -4.01 9.41 3.82
C ASN A 77 -3.14 8.17 3.98
N VAL A 78 -2.16 8.00 3.10
CA VAL A 78 -1.31 6.81 3.04
C VAL A 78 0.15 7.19 3.19
N GLU A 79 0.82 6.54 4.12
CA GLU A 79 2.27 6.52 4.23
C GLU A 79 2.76 5.11 3.89
N LEU A 80 3.69 5.00 2.95
CA LEU A 80 4.37 3.75 2.65
C LEU A 80 5.86 3.93 2.84
N LEU A 81 6.46 3.07 3.66
CA LEU A 81 7.88 3.01 3.94
C LEU A 81 8.37 1.62 3.57
N SER A 82 9.35 1.51 2.68
CA SER A 82 9.83 0.20 2.21
C SER A 82 11.33 0.17 2.00
N ASN A 83 11.91 -1.02 2.15
CA ASN A 83 13.31 -1.27 1.87
C ASN A 83 13.52 -2.71 1.37
N VAL A 84 14.35 -2.88 0.34
CA VAL A 84 14.64 -4.22 -0.22
C VAL A 84 15.72 -4.98 0.54
N SER A 85 16.59 -4.25 1.26
CA SER A 85 17.67 -4.84 2.04
C SER A 85 18.13 -3.89 3.14
N SER A 86 18.73 -4.40 4.22
CA SER A 86 19.31 -3.56 5.27
C SER A 86 20.48 -2.68 4.81
N LYS A 87 20.98 -2.86 3.58
CA LYS A 87 22.11 -2.13 3.00
C LYS A 87 21.70 -1.13 1.91
N SER A 88 20.42 -1.10 1.52
CA SER A 88 19.89 -0.17 0.53
C SER A 88 19.23 1.03 1.20
N ASN A 89 19.12 2.12 0.44
CA ASN A 89 18.38 3.31 0.86
C ASN A 89 16.89 2.94 0.97
N ALA A 90 16.35 2.94 2.20
CA ALA A 90 14.92 2.82 2.35
C ALA A 90 14.23 4.07 1.81
N GLY A 91 13.00 3.90 1.36
CA GLY A 91 12.20 4.95 0.79
C GLY A 91 10.90 5.13 1.52
N LYS A 92 10.48 6.39 1.66
CA LYS A 92 9.16 6.78 2.16
C LYS A 92 8.41 7.59 1.13
N ILE A 93 7.14 7.26 0.91
CA ILE A 93 6.19 8.05 0.13
C ILE A 93 4.96 8.36 0.98
N ASN A 94 4.52 9.63 0.92
CA ASN A 94 3.31 10.09 1.59
C ASN A 94 2.30 10.57 0.56
N LEU A 95 1.05 10.14 0.69
CA LEU A 95 -0.06 10.51 -0.15
C LEU A 95 -1.23 11.00 0.70
N GLU A 96 -1.96 11.98 0.17
CA GLU A 96 -3.23 12.46 0.72
C GLU A 96 -4.27 12.43 -0.39
N PHE A 97 -5.31 11.61 -0.23
CA PHE A 97 -6.39 11.43 -1.19
C PHE A 97 -5.90 11.18 -2.63
N GLY A 98 -4.85 10.36 -2.76
CA GLY A 98 -4.24 9.96 -4.03
C GLY A 98 -3.22 10.94 -4.58
N SER A 99 -3.07 12.12 -3.97
CA SER A 99 -2.04 13.09 -4.35
C SER A 99 -0.74 12.80 -3.61
N VAL A 100 0.35 12.63 -4.35
CA VAL A 100 1.69 12.45 -3.75
C VAL A 100 2.14 13.75 -3.12
N LEU A 101 2.32 13.75 -1.80
CA LEU A 101 2.82 14.90 -1.05
C LEU A 101 4.34 14.99 -1.12
N ASN A 102 5.02 13.87 -0.90
CA ASN A 102 6.47 13.78 -1.01
C ASN A 102 6.94 12.33 -1.19
N VAL A 103 8.16 12.19 -1.70
CA VAL A 103 8.95 10.96 -1.72
C VAL A 103 10.34 11.31 -1.24
N LYS A 104 10.85 10.60 -0.24
CA LYS A 104 12.16 10.90 0.35
C LYS A 104 12.87 9.62 0.84
N PRO A 105 14.20 9.63 0.92
CA PRO A 105 14.95 8.61 1.65
C PRO A 105 14.53 8.58 3.12
N ASP A 106 14.56 7.39 3.70
CA ASP A 106 14.27 7.17 5.12
C ASP A 106 15.02 5.92 5.63
N VAL A 107 14.74 5.46 6.85
CA VAL A 107 15.40 4.31 7.47
C VAL A 107 14.39 3.23 7.81
N ARG A 108 14.65 2.00 7.33
CA ARG A 108 13.88 0.80 7.65
C ARG A 108 14.73 -0.45 7.41
N THR A 109 14.51 -1.49 8.20
CA THR A 109 14.95 -2.85 7.86
C THR A 109 14.20 -3.38 6.63
N LYS A 110 14.61 -4.50 6.07
CA LYS A 110 13.95 -5.11 4.91
C LYS A 110 12.44 -5.34 5.16
N GLY A 111 11.61 -5.03 4.15
CA GLY A 111 10.16 -5.24 4.14
C GLY A 111 9.36 -3.98 3.78
N THR A 112 8.04 -4.01 3.94
CA THR A 112 7.13 -2.88 3.66
C THR A 112 6.22 -2.55 4.85
N THR A 113 6.06 -1.25 5.17
CA THR A 113 5.08 -0.74 6.13
C THR A 113 4.16 0.17 5.36
N VAL A 114 2.86 -0.09 5.45
CA VAL A 114 1.80 0.78 4.95
C VAL A 114 0.99 1.25 6.14
N VAL A 115 0.87 2.56 6.29
CA VAL A 115 0.00 3.22 7.25
C VAL A 115 -1.11 3.92 6.49
N VAL A 116 -2.35 3.64 6.84
CA VAL A 116 -3.57 4.25 6.30
C VAL A 116 -4.26 4.98 7.42
N THR A 117 -4.54 6.26 7.21
CA THR A 117 -5.26 7.11 8.16
C THR A 117 -6.38 7.86 7.46
N ASN A 118 -7.34 8.36 8.23
CA ASN A 118 -8.43 9.19 7.70
C ASN A 118 -9.23 8.50 6.58
N LEU A 119 -9.56 7.21 6.76
CA LEU A 119 -10.28 6.43 5.75
C LEU A 119 -11.67 7.03 5.48
N PHE A 120 -11.96 7.25 4.20
CA PHE A 120 -13.12 8.00 3.70
C PHE A 120 -13.22 9.44 4.24
N GLY A 121 -12.10 10.05 4.65
CA GLY A 121 -12.06 11.42 5.16
C GLY A 121 -12.62 12.45 4.19
N ASN A 122 -12.45 12.24 2.89
CA ASN A 122 -13.00 13.06 1.81
C ASN A 122 -14.42 12.64 1.36
N MET A 123 -15.04 11.65 2.03
CA MET A 123 -16.38 11.13 1.70
C MET A 123 -17.24 11.00 2.97
N PRO A 124 -17.79 12.10 3.51
CA PRO A 124 -18.48 12.13 4.81
C PRO A 124 -19.61 11.11 4.95
N ALA A 125 -20.42 10.92 3.89
CA ALA A 125 -21.50 9.94 3.90
C ALA A 125 -20.95 8.51 4.12
N ARG A 126 -19.91 8.10 3.37
CA ARG A 126 -19.29 6.76 3.51
C ARG A 126 -18.59 6.59 4.86
N ARG A 127 -17.94 7.64 5.37
CA ARG A 127 -17.29 7.60 6.69
C ARG A 127 -18.29 7.33 7.82
N ASN A 128 -19.48 7.92 7.74
CA ASN A 128 -20.55 7.70 8.73
C ASN A 128 -21.17 6.30 8.63
N PHE A 129 -21.13 5.66 7.46
CA PHE A 129 -21.62 4.28 7.27
C PHE A 129 -20.65 3.21 7.80
N LEU A 130 -19.37 3.53 7.99
CA LEU A 130 -18.48 2.60 8.68
C LEU A 130 -19.00 2.43 10.12
N LYS A 131 -19.35 1.21 10.51
CA LYS A 131 -19.87 0.94 11.85
C LYS A 131 -18.81 1.32 12.89
N THR A 132 -19.21 2.08 13.90
CA THR A 132 -18.39 2.27 15.10
C THR A 132 -18.40 0.94 15.83
N THR A 133 -17.27 0.25 15.88
CA THR A 133 -17.11 -0.96 16.70
C THR A 133 -16.53 -0.54 18.04
#